data_AF-A0A926JSJ2-F1
#
_entry.id   AF-A0A926JSJ2-F1
#
_cell.length_a   1.000
_cell.length_b   1.000
_cell.length_c   1.000
_cell.angle_alpha   90.00
_cell.angle_beta   90.00
_cell.angle_gamma   90.00
#
_symmetry.space_group_name_H-M   'P 1'
#
loop_
_entity.id
_entity.type
_entity.pdbx_description
1 polymer ?
#
loop_
_entity_poly.entity_id
_entity_poly.type
_entity_poly.pdbx_seq_one_letter_code
_entity_poly.pdbx_strand_id
1 'polypeptide(L)'
;MKIDAHQHFWQYNPERDAWIDDSMQVIRRDFMPSDLQPVLEKNGMDGCVAVQADQSEEETEFLLKCAAENPFVKAVVGWVDLLSEDVSTSLA
;
A
#
# COMPACT_ATOMS: atom_id res chain seq x y z
N MET A 1 -3.84 -5.49 20.60
CA MET A 1 -3.31 -5.41 19.23
C MET A 1 -3.02 -3.95 18.92
N LYS A 2 -1.78 -3.59 18.61
CA LYS A 2 -1.34 -2.25 18.19
C LYS A 2 -1.10 -2.28 16.68
N ILE A 3 -1.82 -1.45 15.94
CA ILE A 3 -1.79 -1.45 14.47
C ILE A 3 -1.32 -0.09 13.99
N ASP A 4 -0.41 -0.09 13.02
CA ASP A 4 -0.11 1.10 12.23
C ASP A 4 -1.23 1.22 11.19
N ALA A 5 -2.16 2.13 11.44
CA ALA A 5 -3.41 2.19 10.70
C ALA A 5 -3.27 2.83 9.31
N HIS A 6 -2.10 3.39 8.96
CA HIS A 6 -1.93 4.08 7.69
C HIS A 6 -0.47 4.03 7.21
N GLN A 7 -0.21 3.22 6.21
CA GLN A 7 1.07 3.21 5.48
C GLN A 7 0.87 2.78 4.02
N HIS A 8 1.89 2.95 3.19
CA HIS A 8 1.86 2.67 1.76
C HIS A 8 3.02 1.76 1.35
N PHE A 9 2.77 0.86 0.40
CA PHE A 9 3.81 0.16 -0.35
C PHE A 9 3.76 0.63 -1.80
N TRP A 10 4.91 0.68 -2.48
CA TRP A 10 4.94 0.95 -3.92
C TRP A 10 6.25 0.44 -4.54
N GLN A 11 6.16 0.13 -5.83
CA GLN A 11 7.32 -0.02 -6.71
C GLN A 11 7.45 1.26 -7.52
N TYR A 12 8.51 2.03 -7.32
CA TYR A 12 8.62 3.38 -7.85
C TYR A 12 8.63 3.38 -9.39
N ASN A 13 7.75 4.19 -9.97
CA ASN A 13 7.71 4.43 -11.40
C ASN A 13 7.73 5.95 -11.64
N PRO A 14 8.74 6.50 -12.33
CA PRO A 14 8.88 7.96 -12.50
C PRO A 14 7.76 8.60 -13.33
N GLU A 15 7.04 7.84 -14.17
CA GLU A 15 5.91 8.35 -14.95
C GLU A 15 4.62 8.35 -14.13
N ARG A 16 4.31 7.25 -13.43
CA ARG A 16 3.13 7.14 -12.56
C ARG A 16 3.26 8.03 -11.32
N ASP A 17 4.42 8.03 -10.69
CA ASP A 17 4.70 8.72 -9.44
C ASP A 17 5.29 10.13 -9.70
N ALA A 18 4.84 10.78 -10.76
CA ALA A 18 5.34 12.09 -11.21
C ALA A 18 5.12 13.22 -10.17
N TRP A 19 4.31 12.98 -9.15
CA TRP A 19 4.13 13.87 -8.00
C TRP A 19 5.36 13.92 -7.07
N ILE A 20 6.27 12.94 -7.17
CA ILE A 20 7.51 12.89 -6.38
C ILE A 20 8.60 13.73 -7.07
N ASP A 21 8.74 14.98 -6.64
CA ASP A 21 9.71 15.93 -7.20
C ASP A 21 11.15 15.73 -6.68
N ASP A 22 12.08 16.55 -7.18
CA ASP A 22 13.52 16.41 -6.89
C ASP A 22 13.87 16.68 -5.42
N SER A 23 12.99 17.30 -4.65
CA SER A 23 13.17 17.49 -3.21
C SER A 23 12.85 16.22 -2.41
N MET A 24 12.14 15.25 -3.02
CA MET A 24 11.60 14.06 -2.35
C MET A 24 12.43 12.78 -2.63
N GLN A 25 13.75 12.91 -2.82
CA GLN A 25 14.63 11.80 -3.20
C GLN A 25 14.52 10.55 -2.29
N VAL A 26 14.23 10.74 -1.01
CA VAL A 26 14.12 9.64 -0.04
C VAL A 26 13.01 8.65 -0.41
N ILE A 27 11.93 9.14 -1.03
CA ILE A 27 10.78 8.33 -1.41
C ILE A 27 10.80 7.89 -2.89
N ARG A 28 11.82 8.29 -3.68
CA ARG A 28 12.04 7.87 -5.08
C ARG A 28 12.70 6.49 -5.18
N ARG A 29 12.10 5.50 -4.54
CA ARG A 29 12.56 4.12 -4.52
C ARG A 29 11.41 3.22 -4.12
N ASP A 30 11.58 1.92 -4.29
CA ASP A 30 10.61 0.93 -3.83
C ASP A 30 10.51 0.95 -2.30
N PHE A 31 9.29 0.80 -1.80
CA PHE A 31 9.00 0.51 -0.40
C PHE A 31 8.11 -0.72 -0.35
N MET A 32 8.66 -1.81 0.16
CA MET A 32 8.03 -3.13 0.16
C MET A 32 7.81 -3.62 1.61
N PRO A 33 6.99 -4.67 1.82
CA PRO A 33 6.78 -5.25 3.15
C PRO A 33 8.07 -5.54 3.94
N SER A 34 9.13 -5.97 3.26
CA SER A 34 10.45 -6.23 3.84
C SER A 34 11.13 -5.00 4.46
N ASP A 35 10.82 -3.79 3.96
CA ASP A 35 11.35 -2.54 4.50
C ASP A 35 10.61 -2.12 5.78
N LEU A 36 9.30 -2.40 5.85
CA LEU A 36 8.45 -1.99 6.97
C LEU A 36 8.53 -2.96 8.16
N GLN A 37 8.62 -4.27 7.92
CA GLN A 37 8.56 -5.27 8.99
C GLN A 37 9.56 -5.00 10.14
N PRO A 38 10.86 -4.72 9.88
CA PRO A 38 11.81 -4.41 10.95
C PRO A 38 11.45 -3.14 11.74
N VAL A 39 10.80 -2.17 11.09
CA VAL A 39 10.35 -0.93 11.73
C VAL A 39 9.17 -1.21 12.66
N LEU A 40 8.20 -2.02 12.24
CA LEU A 40 7.08 -2.45 13.08
C LEU A 40 7.57 -3.20 14.33
N GLU A 41 8.48 -4.16 14.13
CA GLU A 41 9.08 -4.95 15.22
C GLU A 41 9.80 -4.06 16.23
N LYS A 42 10.63 -3.13 15.75
CA LYS A 42 11.36 -2.16 16.59
C LYS A 42 10.44 -1.28 17.44
N ASN A 43 9.25 -0.97 16.93
CA ASN A 43 8.27 -0.11 17.61
C ASN A 43 7.19 -0.90 18.38
N GLY A 44 7.26 -2.24 18.39
CA GLY A 44 6.31 -3.09 19.09
C GLY A 44 4.89 -3.01 18.51
N MET A 45 4.78 -2.89 17.19
CA MET A 45 3.51 -2.92 16.45
C MET A 45 3.19 -4.37 16.06
N ASP A 46 1.93 -4.76 16.20
CA ASP A 46 1.44 -6.12 15.88
C ASP A 46 1.12 -6.30 14.38
N GLY A 47 1.09 -5.19 13.63
CA GLY A 47 0.82 -5.17 12.19
C GLY A 47 0.49 -3.79 11.65
N CYS A 48 0.09 -3.74 10.38
CA CYS A 48 -0.29 -2.50 9.69
C CYS A 48 -1.54 -2.67 8.81
N VAL A 49 -2.10 -1.54 8.38
CA VAL A 49 -3.07 -1.44 7.28
C VAL A 49 -2.37 -0.79 6.10
N ALA A 50 -2.38 -1.47 4.94
CA ALA A 50 -1.82 -0.92 3.70
C ALA A 50 -2.89 -0.12 2.95
N VAL A 51 -2.60 1.12 2.59
CA VAL A 51 -3.53 2.06 1.95
C VAL A 51 -3.05 2.37 0.54
N GLN A 52 -3.96 2.43 -0.43
CA GLN A 52 -3.63 2.74 -1.83
C GLN A 52 -2.83 4.03 -1.98
N ALA A 53 -1.76 3.98 -2.79
CA ALA A 53 -0.94 5.12 -3.17
C ALA A 53 -1.23 5.63 -4.59
N ASP A 54 -1.88 4.81 -5.42
CA ASP A 54 -2.28 5.10 -6.79
C ASP A 54 -3.77 4.79 -7.03
N GLN A 55 -4.40 5.53 -7.96
CA GLN A 55 -5.83 5.43 -8.27
C GLN A 55 -6.09 4.38 -9.36
N SER A 56 -5.75 3.12 -9.09
CA SER A 56 -5.86 2.00 -10.03
C SER A 56 -6.35 0.73 -9.36
N GLU A 57 -7.00 -0.16 -10.12
CA GLU A 57 -7.39 -1.48 -9.60
C GLU A 57 -6.13 -2.36 -9.39
N GLU A 58 -5.11 -2.17 -10.23
CA GLU A 58 -3.81 -2.83 -10.12
C GLU A 58 -3.13 -2.56 -8.76
N GLU A 59 -3.29 -1.35 -8.20
CA GLU A 59 -2.81 -1.01 -6.85
C GLU A 59 -3.53 -1.85 -5.78
N THR A 60 -4.85 -2.04 -5.90
CA THR A 60 -5.61 -2.89 -4.97
C THR A 60 -5.12 -4.34 -5.05
N GLU A 61 -4.94 -4.89 -6.25
CA GLU A 61 -4.42 -6.24 -6.44
C GLU A 61 -3.01 -6.40 -5.86
N PHE A 62 -2.14 -5.41 -6.06
CA PHE A 62 -0.79 -5.37 -5.50
C PHE A 62 -0.80 -5.40 -3.97
N LEU A 63 -1.62 -4.58 -3.32
CA LEU A 63 -1.72 -4.53 -1.87
C LEU A 63 -2.34 -5.81 -1.29
N LEU A 64 -3.34 -6.41 -1.97
CA LEU A 64 -3.91 -7.70 -1.58
C LEU A 64 -2.87 -8.83 -1.66
N LYS A 65 -2.04 -8.84 -2.69
CA LYS A 65 -0.92 -9.79 -2.80
C LYS A 65 0.09 -9.59 -1.67
N CYS A 66 0.46 -8.34 -1.37
CA CYS A 66 1.32 -8.04 -0.23
C CYS A 66 0.73 -8.58 1.07
N ALA A 67 -0.57 -8.41 1.29
CA ALA A 67 -1.25 -8.93 2.48
C ALA A 67 -1.28 -10.46 2.54
N ALA A 68 -1.50 -11.13 1.41
CA ALA A 68 -1.51 -12.59 1.33
C ALA A 68 -0.13 -13.20 1.65
N GLU A 69 0.95 -12.54 1.23
CA GLU A 69 2.33 -13.01 1.43
C GLU A 69 2.91 -12.59 2.79
N ASN A 70 2.34 -11.58 3.47
CA ASN A 70 2.90 -10.97 4.66
C ASN A 70 1.86 -10.86 5.79
N PRO A 71 1.81 -11.82 6.74
CA PRO A 71 0.79 -11.88 7.79
C PRO A 71 0.72 -10.67 8.74
N PHE A 72 1.73 -9.79 8.75
CA PHE A 72 1.71 -8.55 9.54
C PHE A 72 0.89 -7.43 8.88
N VAL A 73 0.58 -7.54 7.59
CA VAL A 73 -0.39 -6.66 6.92
C VAL A 73 -1.78 -7.21 7.24
N LYS A 74 -2.51 -6.51 8.12
CA LYS A 74 -3.76 -7.00 8.71
C LYS A 74 -5.01 -6.61 7.92
N ALA A 75 -4.92 -5.57 7.11
CA ALA A 75 -5.99 -5.11 6.24
C ALA A 75 -5.43 -4.28 5.09
N VAL A 76 -6.26 -4.08 4.07
CA VAL A 76 -5.98 -3.24 2.91
C VAL A 76 -7.13 -2.23 2.75
N VAL A 77 -6.78 -0.97 2.49
CA VAL A 77 -7.69 0.05 1.97
C VAL A 77 -7.34 0.21 0.49
N GLY A 78 -8.06 -0.51 -0.36
CA GLY A 78 -7.87 -0.48 -1.80
C GLY A 78 -8.55 0.71 -2.47
N TRP A 79 -8.38 0.79 -3.78
CA TRP A 79 -9.06 1.71 -4.69
C TRP A 79 -10.03 0.95 -5.61
N VAL A 80 -11.15 1.59 -5.94
CA VAL A 80 -12.11 1.16 -6.96
C VAL A 80 -12.82 2.40 -7.50
N ASP A 81 -13.29 2.36 -8.76
CA ASP A 81 -14.19 3.38 -9.27
C ASP A 81 -15.59 3.22 -8.66
N LEU A 82 -15.86 3.98 -7.60
CA LEU A 82 -17.14 3.97 -6.90
C LEU A 82 -18.31 4.53 -7.74
N LEU A 83 -18.04 5.16 -8.88
CA LEU A 83 -19.06 5.69 -9.79
C LEU A 83 -19.39 4.73 -10.94
N SER A 84 -18.63 3.64 -11.08
CA SER A 84 -18.90 2.61 -12.08
C SER A 84 -20.26 1.96 -11.86
N GLU A 85 -21.03 1.76 -12.92
CA GLU A 85 -22.28 0.99 -12.87
C GLU A 85 -22.05 -0.46 -12.44
N ASP A 86 -20.84 -0.98 -12.68
CA ASP A 86 -20.43 -2.35 -12.37
C ASP A 86 -19.59 -2.46 -11.08
N VAL A 87 -19.56 -1.43 -10.22
CA VAL A 87 -18.73 -1.39 -9.00
C VAL A 87 -18.86 -2.64 -8.13
N SER A 88 -20.05 -3.24 -8.06
CA SER A 88 -20.30 -4.46 -7.28
C SER A 88 -19.46 -5.67 -7.75
N THR A 89 -19.03 -5.68 -9.01
CA THR A 89 -18.16 -6.72 -9.57
C THR A 89 -16.69 -6.51 -9.20
N SER A 90 -16.28 -5.25 -9.01
CA SER A 90 -14.90 -4.89 -8.61
C SER A 90 -14.67 -4.92 -7.09
N LEU A 91 -15.71 -5.11 -6.27
CA LEU A 91 -15.57 -5.28 -4.81
C LEU A 91 -15.19 -6.72 -4.47
N ALA A 92 -14.08 -6.89 -3.74
CA ALA A 92 -13.57 -8.18 -3.27
C ALA A 92 -14.23 -8.68 -1.97
#